data_AF-A0A8T5BHQ9-F1
#
_entry.id   AF-A0A8T5BHQ9-F1
#
_cell.length_a   1.000
_cell.length_b   1.000
_cell.length_c   1.000
_cell.angle_alpha   90.00
_cell.angle_beta   90.00
_cell.angle_gamma   90.00
#
_symmetry.space_group_name_H-M   'P 1'
#
loop_
_entity.id
_entity.type
_entity.pdbx_description
1 polymer ?
#
loop_
_entity_poly.entity_id
_entity_poly.type
_entity_poly.pdbx_seq_one_letter_code
_entity_poly.pdbx_strand_id
1 'polypeptide(L)'
;MYIKDEKVIVIDPNLHPYKKRHLIAHGLAHHLFHKNRRSNYFREKDFLNELKVQRKEREAEVFAAYLLIPEEKLNAILKQE
;
A
#
# COMPACT_ATOMS: atom_id res chain seq x y z
N MET A 1 0.12 7.67 5.46
CA MET A 1 -1.28 7.73 5.00
C MET A 1 -1.35 8.36 3.63
N TYR A 2 -2.03 7.74 2.67
CA TYR A 2 -2.31 8.36 1.37
C TYR A 2 -3.63 9.14 1.43
N ILE A 3 -3.60 10.42 1.08
CA ILE A 3 -4.77 11.29 0.99
C ILE A 3 -5.13 11.42 -0.49
N LYS A 4 -6.26 10.82 -0.87
CA LYS A 4 -6.64 10.66 -2.27
C LYS A 4 -6.87 11.99 -2.99
N ASP A 5 -7.63 12.88 -2.37
CA ASP A 5 -8.10 14.12 -3.01
C ASP A 5 -6.94 15.10 -3.21
N GLU A 6 -6.03 15.17 -2.24
CA GLU A 6 -4.79 15.97 -2.30
C GLU A 6 -3.65 15.28 -3.05
N LYS A 7 -3.79 13.99 -3.37
CA LYS A 7 -2.75 13.14 -3.98
C LYS A 7 -1.41 13.15 -3.22
N VAL A 8 -1.44 13.26 -1.90
CA VAL A 8 -0.24 13.27 -1.05
C VAL A 8 -0.09 11.99 -0.24
N ILE A 9 1.16 11.60 0.03
CA ILE A 9 1.49 10.56 1.00
C ILE A 9 2.12 11.23 2.21
N VAL A 10 1.44 11.13 3.35
CA VAL A 10 1.90 11.68 4.64
C VAL A 10 2.66 10.61 5.41
N ILE A 11 3.89 10.92 5.82
CA ILE A 11 4.78 10.03 6.55
C ILE A 11 5.28 10.74 7.81
N ASP A 12 5.25 10.05 8.95
CA ASP A 12 5.85 10.56 10.18
C ASP A 12 7.39 10.63 10.04
N PRO A 13 8.01 11.82 10.21
CA PRO A 13 9.44 12.00 10.07
C PRO A 13 10.27 11.23 11.12
N ASN A 14 9.67 10.79 12.23
CA ASN A 14 10.37 10.05 13.29
C ASN A 14 10.38 8.54 13.06
N LEU A 15 9.69 8.03 12.03
CA LEU A 15 9.68 6.61 11.72
C LEU A 15 11.05 6.11 11.25
N HIS A 16 11.36 4.86 11.62
CA HIS A 16 12.53 4.18 11.12
C HIS A 16 12.53 4.13 9.57
N PRO A 17 13.69 4.30 8.89
CA PRO A 17 13.76 4.35 7.42
C PRO A 17 13.03 3.22 6.68
N TYR A 18 13.10 1.98 7.17
CA TYR A 18 12.39 0.85 6.56
C TYR A 18 10.86 1.05 6.57
N LYS A 19 10.29 1.55 7.68
CA LYS A 19 8.85 1.81 7.82
C LYS A 19 8.42 2.92 6.87
N LYS A 20 9.24 3.96 6.74
CA LYS A 20 9.00 5.05 5.78
C LYS A 20 8.91 4.52 4.35
N ARG A 21 9.89 3.70 3.93
CA ARG A 21 9.90 3.10 2.57
C ARG A 21 8.66 2.24 2.34
N HIS A 22 8.30 1.39 3.31
CA HIS A 22 7.09 0.57 3.25
C HIS A 22 5.82 1.41 3.10
N LEU A 23 5.61 2.41 3.97
CA LEU A 23 4.44 3.27 3.92
C LEU A 23 4.36 4.11 2.63
N ILE A 24 5.50 4.51 2.06
CA ILE A 24 5.55 5.19 0.76
C ILE A 24 5.13 4.22 -0.35
N ALA A 25 5.68 3.01 -0.40
CA ALA A 25 5.34 2.01 -1.39
C ALA A 25 3.84 1.60 -1.31
N HIS A 26 3.34 1.40 -0.10
CA HIS A 26 1.94 1.11 0.17
C HIS A 26 1.02 2.28 -0.26
N GLY A 27 1.39 3.52 0.09
CA GLY A 27 0.66 4.72 -0.33
C GLY A 27 0.63 4.89 -1.85
N LEU A 28 1.73 4.56 -2.53
CA LEU A 28 1.81 4.55 -3.99
C LEU A 28 0.83 3.54 -4.61
N ALA A 29 0.71 2.34 -4.02
CA ALA A 29 -0.26 1.34 -4.46
C ALA A 29 -1.70 1.86 -4.43
N HIS A 30 -2.08 2.58 -3.37
CA HIS A 30 -3.41 3.20 -3.30
C HIS A 30 -3.63 4.22 -4.41
N HIS A 31 -2.62 5.02 -4.76
CA HIS A 31 -2.73 5.94 -5.88
C HIS A 31 -2.90 5.18 -7.20
N LEU A 32 -2.09 4.15 -7.46
CA LEU A 32 -2.10 3.44 -8.73
C LEU A 32 -3.38 2.62 -8.93
N PHE A 33 -3.80 1.85 -7.92
CA PHE A 33 -4.86 0.85 -8.08
C PHE A 33 -6.24 1.35 -7.64
N HIS A 34 -6.29 2.31 -6.71
CA HIS A 34 -7.52 2.66 -6.01
C HIS A 34 -8.04 4.08 -6.29
N LYS A 35 -7.31 4.89 -7.09
CA LYS A 35 -7.66 6.29 -7.40
C LYS A 35 -9.04 6.50 -8.04
N ASN A 36 -9.54 5.56 -8.84
CA ASN A 36 -10.81 5.75 -9.56
C ASN A 36 -12.03 5.20 -8.81
N ARG A 37 -11.84 4.58 -7.63
CA ARG A 37 -12.97 4.05 -6.85
C ARG A 37 -13.55 5.17 -5.97
N ARG A 38 -14.86 5.41 -6.08
CA ARG A 38 -15.57 6.43 -5.28
C ARG A 38 -15.35 6.18 -3.78
N SER A 39 -14.93 7.22 -3.04
CA SER A 39 -15.03 7.26 -1.59
C SER A 39 -16.48 7.55 -1.26
N ASN A 40 -17.21 6.54 -0.80
CA ASN A 40 -18.54 6.80 -0.24
C ASN A 40 -18.30 7.37 1.16
N TYR A 41 -18.43 8.68 1.31
CA TYR A 41 -18.30 9.40 2.58
C TYR A 41 -19.35 8.96 3.61
N PHE A 42 -20.49 8.45 3.13
CA PHE A 42 -21.56 7.82 3.91
C PHE A 42 -21.51 6.30 3.77
N ARG A 43 -20.47 5.65 4.30
CA ARG A 43 -20.41 4.18 4.33
C ARG A 43 -21.15 3.66 5.55
N GLU A 44 -22.24 2.95 5.31
CA GLU A 44 -22.76 2.01 6.30
C GLU A 44 -21.68 0.94 6.54
N LYS A 45 -21.43 0.62 7.82
CA LYS A 45 -20.57 -0.49 8.21
C LYS A 45 -21.30 -1.80 7.94
N ASP A 46 -21.24 -2.24 6.69
CA ASP A 46 -21.70 -3.56 6.28
C ASP A 46 -20.50 -4.44 5.89
N PHE A 47 -20.66 -5.75 6.12
CA PHE A 47 -19.62 -6.76 5.91
C PHE A 47 -18.98 -6.70 4.52
N LEU A 48 -19.78 -6.39 3.48
CA LEU A 48 -19.28 -6.27 2.11
C LEU A 48 -18.33 -5.10 1.91
N ASN A 49 -18.53 -3.98 2.61
CA ASN A 49 -17.60 -2.85 2.52
C ASN A 49 -16.31 -3.11 3.29
N GLU A 50 -16.36 -3.82 4.43
CA GLU A 50 -15.17 -4.24 5.16
C GLU A 50 -14.30 -5.17 4.32
N LEU A 51 -14.91 -6.17 3.66
CA LEU A 51 -14.19 -7.05 2.73
C LEU A 51 -13.54 -6.28 1.58
N LYS A 52 -14.22 -5.26 1.04
CA LYS A 52 -13.65 -4.40 -0.01
C LYS A 52 -12.46 -3.58 0.50
N VAL A 53 -12.50 -3.11 1.74
CA VAL A 53 -11.35 -2.41 2.36
C VAL A 53 -10.20 -3.38 2.54
N GLN A 54 -10.42 -4.53 3.18
CA GLN A 54 -9.39 -5.54 3.40
C GLN A 54 -8.71 -5.99 2.09
N ARG A 55 -9.47 -6.16 1.01
CA ARG A 55 -8.90 -6.47 -0.31
C ARG A 55 -7.95 -5.39 -0.82
N LYS A 56 -8.32 -4.10 -0.67
CA LYS A 56 -7.47 -2.99 -1.10
C LYS A 56 -6.18 -2.89 -0.29
N GLU A 57 -6.29 -3.05 1.03
CA GLU A 57 -5.13 -3.06 1.93
C GLU A 57 -4.19 -4.21 1.56
N ARG A 58 -4.73 -5.41 1.33
CA ARG A 58 -3.95 -6.58 0.90
C ARG A 58 -3.26 -6.35 -0.45
N GLU A 59 -3.96 -5.79 -1.43
CA GLU A 59 -3.37 -5.45 -2.73
C GLU A 59 -2.25 -4.42 -2.60
N ALA A 60 -2.41 -3.43 -1.72
CA ALA A 60 -1.37 -2.43 -1.44
C ALA A 60 -0.14 -3.04 -0.76
N GLU A 61 -0.33 -3.95 0.20
CA GLU A 61 0.75 -4.68 0.86
C GLU A 61 1.53 -5.56 -0.11
N VAL A 62 0.83 -6.33 -0.96
CA VAL A 62 1.47 -7.18 -1.97
C VAL A 62 2.29 -6.33 -2.93
N PHE A 63 1.74 -5.23 -3.43
CA PHE A 63 2.49 -4.30 -4.28
C PHE A 63 3.74 -3.77 -3.58
N ALA A 64 3.63 -3.34 -2.32
CA ALA A 64 4.76 -2.81 -1.57
C ALA A 64 5.87 -3.86 -1.40
N ALA A 65 5.52 -5.12 -1.17
CA ALA A 65 6.46 -6.23 -1.06
C ALA A 65 7.26 -6.41 -2.37
N TYR A 66 6.57 -6.55 -3.52
CA TYR A 66 7.23 -6.72 -4.81
C TYR A 66 8.07 -5.50 -5.24
N LEU A 67 7.60 -4.29 -4.92
CA LEU A 67 8.33 -3.07 -5.26
C LEU A 67 9.64 -2.95 -4.45
N LEU A 68 9.60 -3.28 -3.15
CA LEU A 68 10.74 -3.12 -2.24
C LEU A 68 11.69 -4.33 -2.25
N ILE A 69 11.17 -5.51 -2.58
CA ILE A 69 11.91 -6.77 -2.63
C ILE A 69 11.69 -7.37 -4.03
N PRO A 70 12.41 -6.89 -5.06
CA PRO A 70 12.30 -7.44 -6.40
C PRO A 70 12.70 -8.91 -6.41
N GLU A 71 11.89 -9.72 -7.09
CA GLU A 71 12.05 -11.18 -7.12
C GLU A 71 13.41 -11.60 -7.68
N GLU A 72 13.91 -10.91 -8.71
CA GLU A 72 15.21 -11.21 -9.32
C GLU A 72 16.35 -11.01 -8.32
N LYS A 73 16.27 -9.96 -7.50
CA LYS A 73 17.27 -9.67 -6.47
C LYS A 73 17.19 -10.66 -5.32
N LEU A 74 15.99 -11.03 -4.90
CA LEU A 74 15.79 -12.04 -3.86
C LEU A 74 16.32 -13.40 -4.32
N ASN A 75 15.99 -13.83 -5.53
CA ASN A 75 16.45 -15.09 -6.11
C ASN A 75 17.98 -15.13 -6.30
N ALA A 76 18.62 -14.00 -6.60
CA ALA A 76 20.07 -13.92 -6.68
C ALA A 76 20.74 -14.17 -5.32
N ILE A 77 20.14 -13.71 -4.22
CA ILE A 77 20.63 -13.93 -2.85
C ILE A 77 20.41 -15.39 -2.44
N LEU A 78 19.21 -15.93 -2.66
CA LEU A 78 18.88 -17.32 -2.27
C LEU A 78 19.72 -18.38 -3.00
N LYS A 79 20.27 -18.08 -4.18
CA LYS A 79 21.18 -18.98 -4.90
C LYS A 79 22.61 -18.99 -4.36
N GLN A 80 22.95 -18.06 -3.46
CA GLN A 80 24.27 -17.96 -2.82
C GLN A 80 24.34 -18.69 -1.47
N GLU A 81 23.19 -19.16 -0.97
CA GLU A 81 23.06 -20.01 0.23
C GLU A 81 23.03 -21.50 -0.15
#